data_AF-A0A2I0K390-F1
#
_entry.id   AF-A0A2I0K390-F1
#
_cell.length_a   1.000
_cell.length_b   1.000
_cell.length_c   1.000
_cell.angle_alpha   90.00
_cell.angle_beta   90.00
_cell.angle_gamma   90.00
#
_symmetry.space_group_name_H-M   'P 1'
#
loop_
_entity.id
_entity.type
_entity.pdbx_description
1 polymer ?
#
loop_
_entity_poly.entity_id
_entity_poly.type
_entity_poly.pdbx_seq_one_letter_code
_entity_poly.pdbx_strand_id
1 'polypeptide(L)'
;MVFVRSIGSVRSLRRFSSSGPLIQTGDVLRENRVFSDEDVRAYSKVSHDTNPLHFDSEHARALGFEDRLVHGMLVASLFPRIISSNFCEARYEVLQEGRASRH
;
A
#
# COMPACT_ATOMS: atom_id res chain seq x y z
N MET A 1 -23.70 -31.20 30.58
CA MET A 1 -22.72 -30.90 31.64
C MET A 1 -22.40 -29.41 31.55
N VAL A 2 -22.66 -28.68 32.63
CA VAL A 2 -22.70 -27.22 32.74
C VAL A 2 -21.31 -26.67 33.04
N PHE A 3 -20.97 -25.48 32.54
CA PHE A 3 -20.34 -24.48 33.41
C PHE A 3 -20.72 -23.06 32.98
N VAL A 4 -21.56 -22.43 33.81
CA VAL A 4 -21.79 -20.98 33.84
C VAL A 4 -20.71 -20.39 34.76
N ARG A 5 -20.10 -19.28 34.35
CA ARG A 5 -19.37 -18.38 35.27
C ARG A 5 -19.85 -16.96 35.08
N SER A 6 -20.56 -16.48 36.10
CA SER A 6 -20.82 -15.06 36.37
C SER A 6 -19.67 -14.54 37.24
N ILE A 7 -19.07 -13.40 36.85
CA ILE A 7 -18.42 -12.45 37.77
C ILE A 7 -18.13 -11.12 37.04
N GLY A 8 -18.59 -10.02 37.65
CA GLY A 8 -17.84 -8.76 37.71
C GLY A 8 -18.12 -7.73 36.62
N SER A 9 -18.96 -6.74 36.96
CA SER A 9 -18.94 -5.42 36.32
C SER A 9 -17.57 -4.78 36.52
N VAL A 10 -16.78 -4.70 35.45
CA VAL A 10 -15.62 -3.82 35.36
C VAL A 10 -15.89 -2.90 34.17
N ARG A 11 -16.00 -1.59 34.42
CA ARG A 11 -16.04 -0.56 33.37
C ARG A 11 -14.71 -0.62 32.62
N SER A 12 -14.66 -1.47 31.60
CA SER A 12 -13.50 -1.65 30.75
C SER A 12 -13.45 -0.53 29.73
N LEU A 13 -12.30 0.13 29.71
CA LEU A 13 -11.96 1.31 28.93
C LEU A 13 -12.25 1.10 27.44
N ARG A 14 -12.61 2.20 26.76
CA ARG A 14 -12.87 2.30 25.32
C ARG A 14 -11.96 1.36 24.51
N ARG A 15 -12.53 0.29 23.96
CA ARG A 15 -11.92 -0.42 22.82
C ARG A 15 -11.89 0.56 21.66
N PHE A 16 -10.71 1.08 21.34
CA PHE A 16 -10.45 1.49 19.97
C PHE A 16 -10.44 0.20 19.15
N SER A 17 -11.57 -0.10 18.50
CA SER A 17 -11.63 -1.10 17.44
C SER A 17 -11.00 -0.47 16.21
N SER A 18 -9.69 -0.67 16.01
CA SER A 18 -9.09 -0.49 14.69
C SER A 18 -9.75 -1.53 13.79
N SER A 19 -10.66 -1.06 12.95
CA SER A 19 -11.51 -1.90 12.11
C SER A 19 -10.85 -2.13 10.75
N GLY A 20 -9.51 -2.12 10.72
CA GLY A 20 -8.73 -2.60 9.59
C GLY A 20 -8.55 -4.11 9.69
N PRO A 21 -8.60 -4.85 8.58
CA PRO A 21 -8.22 -6.26 8.58
C PRO A 21 -6.79 -6.40 9.16
N LEU A 22 -6.64 -7.23 10.20
CA LEU A 22 -5.32 -7.62 10.68
C LEU A 22 -4.66 -8.45 9.58
N ILE A 23 -3.54 -7.96 9.03
CA ILE A 23 -2.81 -8.68 8.01
C ILE A 23 -2.13 -9.91 8.62
N GLN A 24 -2.25 -11.03 7.91
CA GLN A 24 -1.74 -12.32 8.32
C GLN A 24 -0.81 -12.91 7.27
N THR A 25 0.06 -13.82 7.72
CA THR A 25 0.92 -14.56 6.79
C THR A 25 0.04 -15.38 5.85
N GLY A 26 0.26 -15.23 4.55
CA GLY A 26 -0.54 -15.86 3.50
C GLY A 26 -1.51 -14.91 2.81
N ASP A 27 -1.68 -13.67 3.29
CA ASP A 27 -2.48 -12.67 2.60
C ASP A 27 -1.89 -12.32 1.24
N VAL A 28 -2.75 -12.23 0.23
CA VAL A 28 -2.37 -11.91 -1.15
C VAL A 28 -3.18 -10.72 -1.62
N LEU A 29 -2.49 -9.64 -1.99
CA LEU A 29 -3.10 -8.49 -2.65
C LEU A 29 -2.87 -8.57 -4.16
N ARG A 30 -3.86 -8.12 -4.92
CA ARG A 30 -3.81 -8.01 -6.37
C ARG A 30 -4.34 -6.65 -6.77
N GLU A 31 -3.64 -5.99 -7.68
CA GLU A 31 -4.06 -4.74 -8.28
C GLU A 31 -4.03 -4.89 -9.79
N ASN A 32 -5.08 -4.42 -10.47
CA ASN A 32 -5.12 -4.36 -11.92
C ASN A 32 -5.23 -2.90 -12.34
N ARG A 33 -4.25 -2.41 -13.09
CA ARG A 33 -4.23 -1.06 -13.63
C ARG A 33 -3.87 -1.07 -15.10
N VAL A 34 -4.70 -0.39 -15.90
CA VAL A 34 -4.40 -0.07 -17.29
C VAL A 34 -3.75 1.31 -17.32
N PHE A 35 -2.62 1.42 -18.00
CA PHE A 35 -1.93 2.70 -18.20
C PHE A 35 -2.37 3.33 -19.52
N SER A 36 -2.74 4.60 -19.44
CA SER A 36 -3.05 5.43 -20.60
C SER A 36 -1.80 6.12 -21.14
N ASP A 37 -1.89 6.65 -22.36
CA ASP A 37 -0.87 7.52 -22.95
C ASP A 37 -0.64 8.79 -22.10
N GLU A 38 -1.68 9.28 -21.42
CA GLU A 38 -1.58 10.40 -20.49
C GLU A 38 -0.72 10.05 -19.27
N ASP A 39 -0.88 8.85 -18.69
CA ASP A 39 -0.03 8.40 -17.57
C ASP A 39 1.45 8.38 -17.96
N VAL A 40 1.75 7.87 -19.16
CA VAL A 40 3.11 7.79 -19.72
C VAL A 40 3.71 9.19 -19.92
N ARG A 41 2.93 10.12 -20.50
CA ARG A 41 3.36 11.52 -20.67
C ARG A 41 3.49 12.28 -19.35
N ALA A 42 2.61 12.02 -18.38
CA ALA A 42 2.68 12.64 -17.07
C ALA A 42 3.94 12.18 -16.33
N TYR A 43 4.25 10.88 -16.40
CA TYR A 43 5.44 10.34 -15.79
C TYR A 43 6.73 10.88 -16.40
N SER A 44 6.83 11.01 -17.72
CA SER A 44 8.02 11.58 -18.36
C SER A 44 8.27 13.04 -18.02
N LYS A 45 7.22 13.83 -17.79
CA LYS A 45 7.37 15.22 -17.32
C LYS A 45 8.06 15.31 -15.95
N VAL A 46 7.83 14.34 -15.08
CA VAL A 46 8.36 14.33 -13.71
C VAL A 46 9.71 13.61 -13.62
N SER A 47 9.82 12.47 -14.29
CA SER A 47 11.04 11.64 -14.28
C SER A 47 12.12 12.14 -15.24
N HIS A 48 11.73 12.96 -16.23
CA HIS A 48 12.54 13.33 -17.39
C HIS A 48 12.98 12.15 -18.26
N ASP A 49 12.35 10.98 -18.10
CA ASP A 49 12.56 9.84 -18.99
C ASP A 49 11.75 10.00 -20.28
N THR A 50 12.42 10.51 -21.30
CA THR A 50 11.89 10.71 -22.65
C THR A 50 12.39 9.65 -23.63
N ASN A 51 12.71 8.44 -23.17
CA ASN A 51 13.14 7.34 -24.03
C ASN A 51 12.09 7.09 -25.15
N PRO A 52 12.47 7.09 -26.44
CA PRO A 52 11.55 6.86 -27.55
C PRO A 52 10.74 5.56 -27.45
N LEU A 53 11.23 4.55 -26.74
CA LEU A 53 10.48 3.31 -26.45
C LEU A 53 9.09 3.55 -25.84
N HIS A 54 8.90 4.68 -25.16
CA HIS A 54 7.64 5.03 -24.52
C HIS A 54 6.70 5.86 -25.40
N PHE A 55 7.19 6.44 -26.50
CA PHE A 55 6.47 7.46 -27.29
C PHE A 55 6.36 7.16 -28.78
N ASP A 56 7.27 6.35 -29.33
CA ASP A 56 7.36 6.04 -30.74
C ASP A 56 7.13 4.54 -30.98
N SER A 57 6.02 4.23 -31.64
CA SER A 57 5.59 2.87 -31.97
C SER A 57 6.54 2.21 -32.98
N GLU A 58 7.02 2.97 -33.96
CA GLU A 58 7.93 2.47 -35.00
C GLU A 58 9.31 2.18 -34.40
N HIS A 59 9.79 3.04 -33.52
CA HIS A 59 11.03 2.80 -32.78
C HIS A 59 10.93 1.55 -31.89
N ALA A 60 9.83 1.39 -31.16
CA ALA A 60 9.60 0.21 -30.33
C ALA A 60 9.54 -1.08 -31.16
N ARG A 61 8.84 -1.06 -32.30
CA ARG A 61 8.76 -2.19 -33.23
C ARG A 61 10.09 -2.52 -33.88
N ALA A 62 10.89 -1.52 -34.24
CA ALA A 62 12.24 -1.73 -34.75
C ALA A 62 13.15 -2.46 -33.76
N LEU A 63 12.87 -2.34 -32.45
CA LEU A 63 13.57 -3.04 -31.38
C LEU A 63 12.93 -4.39 -31.00
N GLY A 64 11.90 -4.83 -31.74
CA GLY A 64 11.26 -6.13 -31.57
C GLY A 64 10.08 -6.18 -30.61
N PHE A 65 9.59 -5.03 -30.14
CA PHE A 65 8.35 -4.96 -29.35
C PHE A 65 7.12 -4.88 -30.25
N GLU A 66 5.95 -5.24 -29.74
CA GLU A 66 4.69 -5.15 -30.49
C GLU A 66 4.25 -3.68 -30.69
N ASP A 67 4.43 -2.87 -29.64
CA ASP A 67 4.15 -1.43 -29.62
C ASP A 67 4.98 -0.78 -28.48
N ARG A 68 4.75 0.51 -28.25
CA ARG A 68 5.33 1.31 -27.16
C ARG A 68 5.14 0.64 -25.81
N LEU A 69 6.15 0.77 -24.97
CA LEU A 69 6.14 0.24 -23.61
C LEU A 69 5.83 1.33 -22.59
N VAL A 70 5.27 0.94 -21.45
CA VAL A 70 5.14 1.81 -20.28
C VAL A 70 6.50 1.89 -19.55
N HIS A 71 6.83 3.03 -18.94
CA HIS A 71 8.02 3.14 -18.09
C HIS A 71 8.01 2.09 -16.98
N GLY A 72 9.08 1.29 -16.86
CA GLY A 72 9.15 0.24 -15.84
C GLY A 72 9.00 0.78 -14.42
N MET A 73 9.56 1.96 -14.15
CA MET A 73 9.45 2.62 -12.85
C MET A 73 8.06 3.22 -12.58
N LEU A 74 7.29 3.55 -13.63
CA LEU A 74 5.88 3.93 -13.47
C LEU A 74 5.05 2.73 -13.00
N VAL A 75 5.28 1.54 -13.56
CA VAL A 75 4.64 0.31 -13.10
C VAL A 75 5.07 -0.02 -11.67
N ALA A 76 6.37 0.04 -11.38
CA ALA A 76 6.91 -0.23 -10.05
C ALA A 76 6.38 0.73 -8.97
N SER A 77 6.00 1.96 -9.34
CA SER A 77 5.39 2.92 -8.41
C SER A 77 4.08 2.44 -7.77
N LEU A 78 3.44 1.40 -8.34
CA LEU A 78 2.26 0.78 -7.75
C LEU A 78 2.58 0.02 -6.46
N PHE A 79 3.77 -0.56 -6.30
CA PHE A 79 4.13 -1.31 -5.10
C PHE A 79 4.01 -0.47 -3.82
N PRO A 80 4.69 0.69 -3.67
CA PRO A 80 4.56 1.50 -2.47
C PRO A 80 3.14 2.03 -2.27
N ARG A 81 2.40 2.30 -3.35
CA ARG A 81 0.98 2.69 -3.25
C ARG A 81 0.13 1.57 -2.66
N ILE A 82 0.20 0.37 -3.23
CA ILE A 82 -0.56 -0.81 -2.77
C ILE A 82 -0.18 -1.12 -1.32
N ILE A 83 1.11 -1.13 -1.00
CA ILE A 83 1.57 -1.41 0.37
C ILE A 83 1.07 -0.34 1.33
N SER A 84 1.24 0.94 1.01
CA SER A 84 0.80 2.03 1.88
C SER A 84 -0.72 2.03 2.09
N SER A 85 -1.52 1.78 1.05
CA SER A 85 -2.97 1.80 1.16
C SER A 85 -3.56 0.60 1.89
N ASN A 86 -2.82 -0.51 2.01
CA ASN A 86 -3.34 -1.75 2.62
C ASN A 86 -2.66 -2.09 3.97
N PHE A 87 -1.42 -1.70 4.18
CA PHE A 87 -0.64 -2.08 5.38
C PHE A 87 -0.38 -0.89 6.33
N CYS A 88 -0.40 0.36 5.84
CA CYS A 88 -0.13 1.53 6.68
C CYS A 88 -1.42 2.12 7.29
N GLU A 89 -2.03 1.41 8.25
CA GLU A 89 -2.60 2.11 9.41
C GLU A 89 -1.44 2.33 10.40
N ALA A 90 -0.77 3.48 10.30
CA ALA A 90 0.30 3.83 11.24
C ALA A 90 -0.29 4.02 12.65
N ARG A 91 -0.23 2.99 13.49
CA ARG A 91 -0.40 3.16 14.94
C ARG A 91 0.87 3.84 15.48
N TYR A 92 0.81 5.15 15.65
CA TYR A 92 1.67 5.82 16.61
C TYR A 92 1.17 5.45 18.02
N GLU A 93 1.56 4.28 18.53
CA GLU A 93 1.48 4.03 19.96
C GLU A 93 2.57 4.88 20.62
N VAL A 94 2.18 6.05 21.13
CA VAL A 94 2.98 6.78 22.10
C VAL A 94 3.12 5.87 23.31
N LEU A 95 4.31 5.29 23.47
CA LEU A 95 4.74 4.63 24.71
C LEU A 95 4.78 5.72 25.79
N GLN A 96 3.65 5.96 26.45
CA GLN A 96 3.63 6.62 27.75
C GLN A 96 4.22 5.61 28.74
N GLU A 97 5.55 5.63 28.89
CA GLU A 97 6.22 4.92 29.98
C GLU A 97 5.60 5.35 31.31
N GLY A 98 5.06 4.36 32.02
CA GLY A 98 4.44 4.56 33.31
C GLY A 98 5.46 4.91 34.38
N ARG A 99 5.11 5.96 35.14
CA ARG A 99 5.23 6.05 36.61
C ARG A 99 6.62 5.83 37.24
N ALA A 100 7.22 6.92 37.69
CA ALA A 100 8.01 6.94 38.92
C ALA A 100 7.35 7.89 39.92
N SER A 101 6.38 7.35 40.67
CA SER A 101 6.04 7.88 41.99
C SER A 101 7.23 7.58 42.90
N ARG A 102 7.86 8.63 43.44
CA ARG A 102 8.74 8.54 44.60
C ARG A 102 8.22 9.52 45.65
N HIS A 103 7.77 8.91 46.76
CA HIS A 103 7.61 9.39 48.14
C HIS A 103 6.88 10.72 48.39
#